data_AF-A0A969Z1Q5-F1
#
_entry.id   AF-A0A969Z1Q5-F1
#
_cell.length_a   1.000
_cell.length_b   1.000
_cell.length_c   1.000
_cell.angle_alpha   90.00
_cell.angle_beta   90.00
_cell.angle_gamma   90.00
#
_symmetry.space_group_name_H-M   'P 1'
#
loop_
_entity.id
_entity.type
_entity.pdbx_description
1 polymer ?
#
loop_
_entity_poly.entity_id
_entity_poly.type
_entity_poly.pdbx_seq_one_letter_code
_entity_poly.pdbx_strand_id
1 'polypeptide(L)'
;MQMRNIRLWLFFIIFILLLAYIIISNRAIFSNPNNIGKIYFNNFLAGDIGYGIEGKYGNNISWEDLEVGDILLGGYPNCSYGRFSHAGVYMGNNLVVEGFGDLGITIQPIYHYLEYSEIALLKVNTSMEIKEKAVEYMVAQAGGLFYPVAFKPGERIWNCSKIIWLAYYNLGIDLDFTDDIWIAPDIFYDSPYTTVIREKSYENS
;
A
#
# COMPACT_ATOMS: atom_id res chain seq x y z
N MET A 1 -1.54 41.24 29.19
CA MET A 1 -1.33 39.77 29.24
C MET A 1 -2.60 38.94 28.97
N GLN A 2 -3.73 39.53 28.54
CA GLN A 2 -5.02 38.82 28.41
C GLN A 2 -5.35 38.31 26.99
N MET A 3 -5.06 39.08 25.92
CA MET A 3 -5.46 38.67 24.55
C MET A 3 -4.68 37.47 24.00
N ARG A 4 -3.43 37.27 24.41
CA ARG A 4 -2.61 36.13 23.95
C ARG A 4 -3.17 34.79 24.45
N ASN A 5 -3.60 34.73 25.71
CA ASN A 5 -4.15 33.52 26.30
C ASN A 5 -5.53 33.19 25.71
N ILE A 6 -6.35 34.20 25.43
CA ILE A 6 -7.66 34.02 24.76
C ILE A 6 -7.48 33.44 23.34
N ARG A 7 -6.51 33.93 22.57
CA ARG A 7 -6.21 33.38 21.23
C ARG A 7 -5.73 31.93 21.28
N LEU A 8 -4.91 31.57 22.27
CA LEU A 8 -4.44 30.19 22.46
C LEU A 8 -5.60 29.25 22.79
N TRP A 9 -6.52 29.67 23.68
CA TRP A 9 -7.71 28.89 24.01
C TRP A 9 -8.68 28.79 22.83
N LEU A 10 -8.91 29.88 22.10
CA LEU A 10 -9.73 29.86 20.87
C LEU A 10 -9.15 28.90 19.83
N PHE A 11 -7.83 28.93 19.60
CA PHE A 11 -7.17 27.98 18.71
C PHE A 11 -7.39 26.54 19.16
N PHE A 12 -7.18 26.24 20.46
CA PHE A 12 -7.39 24.89 20.99
C PHE A 12 -8.84 24.43 20.84
N ILE A 13 -9.81 25.30 21.14
CA ILE A 13 -11.24 24.98 20.99
C ILE A 13 -11.58 24.73 19.52
N ILE A 14 -11.14 25.60 18.60
CA ILE A 14 -11.36 25.42 17.17
C ILE A 14 -10.71 24.12 16.69
N PHE A 15 -9.49 23.82 17.14
CA PHE A 15 -8.79 22.59 16.82
C PHE A 15 -9.58 21.35 17.28
N ILE A 16 -10.07 21.32 18.53
CA ILE A 16 -10.87 20.22 19.04
C ILE A 16 -12.21 20.09 18.28
N LEU A 17 -12.87 21.21 17.96
CA LEU A 17 -14.10 21.19 17.17
C LEU A 17 -13.86 20.66 15.75
N LEU A 18 -12.78 21.06 15.09
CA LEU A 18 -12.40 20.55 13.77
C LEU A 18 -12.05 19.07 13.84
N LEU A 19 -11.30 18.63 14.87
CA LEU A 19 -10.96 17.23 15.07
C LEU A 19 -12.22 16.38 15.29
N ALA A 20 -13.14 16.84 16.15
CA ALA A 20 -14.41 16.17 16.40
C ALA A 20 -15.26 16.11 15.11
N TYR A 21 -15.32 17.21 14.35
CA TYR A 21 -16.02 17.24 13.07
C TYR A 21 -15.43 16.24 12.07
N ILE A 22 -14.11 16.14 11.97
CA ILE A 22 -13.43 15.15 11.11
C ILE A 22 -13.78 13.72 11.56
N ILE A 23 -13.69 13.42 12.85
CA ILE A 23 -14.03 12.09 13.38
C ILE A 23 -15.49 11.72 13.10
N ILE A 24 -16.42 12.65 13.34
CA ILE A 24 -17.85 12.41 13.10
C ILE A 24 -18.13 12.23 11.61
N SER A 25 -17.57 13.08 10.76
CA SER A 25 -17.75 13.03 9.30
C SER A 25 -17.15 11.77 8.69
N ASN A 26 -16.12 11.19 9.33
CA ASN A 26 -15.44 9.98 8.89
C ASN A 26 -15.69 8.79 9.83
N ARG A 27 -16.85 8.79 10.52
CA ARG A 27 -17.20 7.76 11.51
C ARG A 27 -17.04 6.34 10.96
N ALA A 28 -17.44 6.11 9.71
CA ALA A 28 -17.39 4.80 9.08
C ALA A 28 -15.96 4.20 9.13
N ILE A 29 -14.96 5.00 8.76
CA ILE A 29 -13.53 4.64 8.77
C ILE A 29 -13.07 4.29 10.20
N PHE A 30 -13.40 5.12 11.19
CA PHE A 30 -12.99 4.89 12.58
C PHE A 30 -13.75 3.75 13.28
N SER A 31 -14.95 3.40 12.80
CA SER A 31 -15.74 2.29 13.31
C SER A 31 -15.38 0.93 12.69
N ASN A 32 -14.66 0.93 11.56
CA ASN A 32 -14.22 -0.30 10.93
C ASN A 32 -13.13 -0.96 11.81
N PRO A 33 -13.38 -2.16 12.38
CA PRO A 33 -12.43 -2.82 13.26
C PRO A 33 -11.14 -3.23 12.54
N ASN A 34 -11.17 -3.32 11.21
CA ASN A 34 -10.07 -3.71 10.34
C ASN A 34 -9.45 -2.52 9.61
N ASN A 35 -9.68 -1.28 10.07
CA ASN A 35 -9.00 -0.14 9.47
C ASN A 35 -7.48 -0.25 9.67
N ILE A 36 -6.73 0.20 8.68
CA ILE A 36 -5.27 -0.01 8.64
C ILE A 36 -4.60 0.77 9.78
N GLY A 37 -5.15 1.93 10.16
CA GLY A 37 -4.65 2.70 11.29
C GLY A 37 -4.66 1.92 12.61
N LYS A 38 -5.69 1.10 12.86
CA LYS A 38 -5.81 0.26 14.06
C LYS A 38 -4.97 -0.99 13.96
N ILE A 39 -4.87 -1.62 12.78
CA ILE A 39 -3.93 -2.73 12.53
C ILE A 39 -2.51 -2.26 12.87
N TYR A 40 -2.10 -1.13 12.28
CA TYR A 40 -0.81 -0.51 12.55
C TYR A 40 -0.57 -0.24 14.03
N PHE A 41 -1.54 0.38 14.71
CA PHE A 41 -1.40 0.70 16.13
C PHE A 41 -1.31 -0.55 17.01
N ASN A 42 -2.11 -1.58 16.73
CA ASN A 42 -2.10 -2.83 17.49
C ASN A 42 -0.79 -3.59 17.29
N ASN A 43 -0.32 -3.71 16.05
CA ASN A 43 0.93 -4.37 15.71
C ASN A 43 2.12 -3.62 16.32
N PHE A 44 2.10 -2.28 16.30
CA PHE A 44 3.08 -1.46 17.00
C PHE A 44 3.13 -1.74 18.52
N LEU A 45 1.97 -1.87 19.17
CA LEU A 45 1.91 -2.25 20.58
C LEU A 45 2.41 -3.69 20.84
N ALA A 46 2.32 -4.57 19.84
CA ALA A 46 2.85 -5.94 19.90
C ALA A 46 4.36 -6.02 19.64
N GLY A 47 4.99 -4.92 19.19
CA GLY A 47 6.43 -4.84 18.89
C GLY A 47 6.79 -4.92 17.41
N ASP A 48 5.79 -4.96 16.52
CA ASP A 48 5.98 -4.90 15.07
C ASP A 48 6.16 -3.45 14.62
N ILE A 49 7.17 -3.15 13.79
CA ILE A 49 7.55 -1.76 13.50
C ILE A 49 7.80 -1.58 12.02
N GLY A 50 7.19 -0.54 11.45
CA GLY A 50 7.42 -0.13 10.07
C GLY A 50 7.12 -1.27 9.09
N TYR A 51 8.02 -1.46 8.13
CA TYR A 51 7.91 -2.48 7.10
C TYR A 51 8.44 -3.87 7.54
N GLY A 52 8.82 -4.05 8.81
CA GLY A 52 9.29 -5.33 9.35
C GLY A 52 10.81 -5.53 9.29
N ILE A 53 11.25 -6.77 9.49
CA ILE A 53 12.66 -7.17 9.53
C ILE A 53 13.13 -7.56 8.13
N GLU A 54 13.79 -6.60 7.49
CA GLU A 54 14.44 -6.79 6.19
C GLU A 54 15.48 -7.91 6.24
N GLY A 55 15.55 -8.71 5.18
CA GLY A 55 16.47 -9.84 5.08
C GLY A 55 16.46 -10.43 3.68
N LYS A 56 17.26 -11.49 3.48
CA LYS A 56 17.32 -12.24 2.22
C LYS A 56 16.78 -13.64 2.44
N TYR A 57 15.47 -13.76 2.53
CA TYR A 57 14.81 -15.01 2.90
C TYR A 57 14.82 -16.05 1.77
N GLY A 58 14.88 -15.63 0.50
CA GLY A 58 15.01 -16.56 -0.62
C GLY A 58 13.78 -17.45 -0.80
N ASN A 59 12.60 -16.85 -0.96
CA ASN A 59 11.32 -17.57 -1.03
C ASN A 59 11.18 -18.52 -2.25
N ASN A 60 12.09 -18.46 -3.22
CA ASN A 60 12.15 -19.37 -4.38
C ASN A 60 10.83 -19.48 -5.17
N ILE A 61 10.04 -18.40 -5.25
CA ILE A 61 8.83 -18.40 -6.06
C ILE A 61 9.17 -18.46 -7.56
N SER A 62 8.31 -19.12 -8.35
CA SER A 62 8.37 -19.08 -9.81
C SER A 62 7.66 -17.84 -10.33
N TRP A 63 8.22 -17.19 -11.36
CA TRP A 63 7.63 -16.04 -12.07
C TRP A 63 6.78 -16.47 -13.28
N GLU A 64 6.67 -17.77 -13.54
CA GLU A 64 5.82 -18.29 -14.61
C GLU A 64 4.38 -17.81 -14.42
N ASP A 65 3.70 -17.60 -15.55
CA ASP A 65 2.30 -17.14 -15.65
C ASP A 65 2.04 -15.68 -15.27
N LEU A 66 3.07 -14.92 -14.90
CA LEU A 66 2.94 -13.47 -14.70
C LEU A 66 2.66 -12.75 -16.01
N GLU A 67 1.64 -11.90 -15.98
CA GLU A 67 1.27 -10.98 -17.05
C GLU A 67 1.49 -9.53 -16.65
N VAL A 68 1.74 -8.67 -17.63
CA VAL A 68 1.78 -7.22 -17.42
C VAL A 68 0.52 -6.80 -16.65
N GLY A 69 0.70 -6.01 -15.60
CA GLY A 69 -0.35 -5.53 -14.70
C GLY A 69 -0.62 -6.41 -13.47
N ASP A 70 -0.09 -7.64 -13.41
CA ASP A 70 -0.23 -8.46 -12.20
C ASP A 70 0.52 -7.84 -11.02
N ILE A 71 -0.02 -8.00 -9.80
CA ILE A 71 0.49 -7.37 -8.58
C ILE A 71 1.36 -8.37 -7.83
N LEU A 72 2.52 -7.89 -7.33
CA LEU A 72 3.39 -8.64 -6.44
C LEU A 72 3.30 -8.05 -5.04
N LEU A 73 3.06 -8.91 -4.04
CA LEU A 73 3.04 -8.53 -2.64
C LEU A 73 4.22 -9.17 -1.91
N GLY A 74 5.04 -8.36 -1.24
CA GLY A 74 6.19 -8.80 -0.47
C GLY A 74 5.99 -8.54 1.02
N GLY A 75 6.18 -9.56 1.86
CA GLY A 75 6.06 -9.49 3.31
C GLY A 75 7.39 -9.77 4.01
N TYR A 76 7.80 -8.88 4.90
CA TYR A 76 8.82 -9.16 5.91
C TYR A 76 8.18 -9.50 7.26
N PRO A 77 8.87 -10.29 8.11
CA PRO A 77 8.37 -10.60 9.44
C PRO A 77 8.24 -9.33 10.28
N ASN A 78 7.29 -9.32 11.22
CA ASN A 78 7.05 -8.20 12.15
C ASN A 78 6.72 -6.88 11.45
N CYS A 79 6.05 -6.95 10.29
CA CYS A 79 5.51 -5.80 9.59
C CYS A 79 4.33 -5.20 10.37
N SER A 80 4.36 -3.89 10.59
CA SER A 80 3.27 -3.21 11.30
C SER A 80 2.01 -3.01 10.43
N TYR A 81 2.13 -3.08 9.11
CA TYR A 81 1.03 -2.75 8.18
C TYR A 81 0.06 -3.91 7.93
N GLY A 82 0.43 -5.13 8.30
CA GLY A 82 -0.28 -6.35 7.92
C GLY A 82 0.70 -7.45 7.57
N ARG A 83 0.22 -8.44 6.82
CA ARG A 83 1.02 -9.57 6.31
C ARG A 83 2.04 -9.09 5.28
N PHE A 84 1.65 -8.16 4.42
CA PHE A 84 2.50 -7.70 3.32
C PHE A 84 3.03 -6.28 3.60
N SER A 85 4.35 -6.16 3.55
CA SER A 85 5.08 -4.90 3.76
C SER A 85 5.19 -4.03 2.52
N HIS A 86 5.01 -4.61 1.34
CA HIS A 86 5.31 -3.96 0.06
C HIS A 86 4.45 -4.47 -1.08
N ALA A 87 4.25 -3.64 -2.10
CA ALA A 87 3.50 -3.95 -3.31
C ALA A 87 4.11 -3.31 -4.56
N GLY A 88 4.00 -3.99 -5.70
CA GLY A 88 4.51 -3.55 -6.99
C GLY A 88 3.73 -4.21 -8.13
N VAL A 89 3.88 -3.70 -9.35
CA VAL A 89 3.15 -4.21 -10.53
C VAL A 89 4.14 -4.71 -11.58
N TYR A 90 3.92 -5.92 -12.06
CA TYR A 90 4.72 -6.51 -13.13
C TYR A 90 4.49 -5.73 -14.44
N MET A 91 5.57 -5.28 -15.08
CA MET A 91 5.50 -4.54 -16.34
C MET A 91 6.04 -5.33 -17.53
N GLY A 92 6.29 -6.63 -17.36
CA GLY A 92 6.93 -7.48 -18.37
C GLY A 92 8.45 -7.44 -18.29
N ASN A 93 9.11 -8.30 -19.08
CA ASN A 93 10.57 -8.38 -19.19
C ASN A 93 11.31 -8.53 -17.84
N ASN A 94 10.73 -9.24 -16.87
CA ASN A 94 11.28 -9.39 -15.51
C ASN A 94 11.45 -8.05 -14.76
N LEU A 95 10.62 -7.06 -15.08
CA LEU A 95 10.62 -5.75 -14.44
C LEU A 95 9.30 -5.50 -13.71
N VAL A 96 9.38 -4.70 -12.65
CA VAL A 96 8.24 -4.20 -11.89
C VAL A 96 8.32 -2.68 -11.78
N VAL A 97 7.16 -2.04 -11.68
CA VAL A 97 7.04 -0.63 -11.30
C VAL A 97 6.39 -0.54 -9.92
N GLU A 98 6.99 0.23 -9.03
CA GLU A 98 6.63 0.27 -7.61
C GLU A 98 7.12 1.56 -6.93
N GLY A 99 6.72 1.76 -5.68
CA GLY A 99 7.17 2.88 -4.86
C GLY A 99 8.08 2.44 -3.71
N PHE A 100 9.29 3.00 -3.61
CA PHE A 100 10.22 2.77 -2.50
C PHE A 100 10.54 4.05 -1.74
N GLY A 101 10.82 3.90 -0.44
CA GLY A 101 11.09 5.01 0.49
C GLY A 101 12.21 5.96 0.06
N ASP A 102 13.29 5.38 -0.45
CA ASP A 102 14.53 6.04 -0.83
C ASP A 102 14.61 6.38 -2.32
N LEU A 103 13.84 5.70 -3.16
CA LEU A 103 13.91 5.84 -4.63
C LEU A 103 12.71 6.55 -5.25
N GLY A 104 11.62 6.75 -4.50
CA GLY A 104 10.38 7.25 -5.10
C GLY A 104 9.66 6.16 -5.89
N ILE A 105 8.90 6.57 -6.90
CA ILE A 105 8.38 5.62 -7.91
C ILE A 105 9.51 5.21 -8.83
N THR A 106 9.75 3.90 -8.94
CA THR A 106 10.90 3.35 -9.64
C THR A 106 10.55 2.09 -10.41
N ILE A 107 11.42 1.74 -11.35
CA ILE A 107 11.37 0.50 -12.11
C ILE A 107 12.54 -0.36 -11.66
N GLN A 108 12.26 -1.59 -11.25
CA GLN A 108 13.27 -2.50 -10.70
C GLN A 108 13.19 -3.89 -11.33
N PRO A 109 14.28 -4.67 -11.30
CA PRO A 109 14.21 -6.10 -11.59
C PRO A 109 13.30 -6.81 -10.59
N ILE A 110 12.42 -7.68 -11.07
CA ILE A 110 11.49 -8.48 -10.26
C ILE A 110 12.20 -9.33 -9.19
N TYR A 111 13.46 -9.69 -9.41
CA TYR A 111 14.21 -10.64 -8.57
C TYR A 111 14.43 -10.19 -7.12
N HIS A 112 14.36 -8.89 -6.83
CA HIS A 112 14.46 -8.43 -5.45
C HIS A 112 13.28 -8.92 -4.58
N TYR A 113 12.15 -9.30 -5.20
CA TYR A 113 11.04 -9.93 -4.47
C TYR A 113 11.37 -11.32 -3.90
N LEU A 114 12.50 -11.94 -4.30
CA LEU A 114 13.01 -13.16 -3.64
C LEU A 114 13.52 -12.89 -2.23
N GLU A 115 13.80 -11.62 -1.90
CA GLU A 115 14.34 -11.24 -0.60
C GLU A 115 13.27 -11.32 0.50
N TYR A 116 11.98 -11.13 0.19
CA TYR A 116 10.88 -11.22 1.16
C TYR A 116 10.67 -12.63 1.74
N SER A 117 10.28 -12.69 3.02
CA SER A 117 9.91 -13.95 3.69
C SER A 117 8.57 -14.48 3.19
N GLU A 118 7.62 -13.60 2.91
CA GLU A 118 6.34 -13.95 2.30
C GLU A 118 6.19 -13.27 0.94
N ILE A 119 5.60 -13.98 0.00
CA ILE A 119 5.37 -13.48 -1.35
C ILE A 119 4.02 -13.99 -1.87
N ALA A 120 3.25 -13.11 -2.50
CA ALA A 120 2.06 -13.47 -3.26
C ALA A 120 2.07 -12.79 -4.63
N LEU A 121 1.75 -13.54 -5.67
CA LEU A 121 1.54 -13.06 -7.04
C LEU A 121 0.05 -13.05 -7.31
N LEU A 122 -0.49 -11.89 -7.68
CA LEU A 122 -1.90 -11.67 -7.86
C LEU A 122 -2.21 -11.32 -9.31
N LYS A 123 -3.11 -12.08 -9.93
CA LYS A 123 -3.68 -11.73 -11.22
C LYS A 123 -4.75 -10.68 -11.01
N VAL A 124 -4.67 -9.56 -11.71
CA VAL A 124 -5.78 -8.60 -11.75
C VAL A 124 -6.82 -9.08 -12.78
N ASN A 125 -8.04 -9.31 -12.33
CA ASN A 125 -9.16 -9.88 -13.10
C ASN A 125 -9.79 -8.80 -14.01
N THR A 126 -9.04 -8.34 -15.00
CA THR A 126 -9.46 -7.33 -15.98
C THR A 126 -8.84 -7.58 -17.36
N SER A 127 -9.19 -6.77 -18.36
CA SER A 127 -8.63 -6.90 -19.71
C SER A 127 -7.15 -6.51 -19.75
N MET A 128 -6.40 -7.09 -20.69
CA MET A 128 -4.99 -6.73 -20.90
C MET A 128 -4.81 -5.24 -21.19
N GLU A 129 -5.74 -4.63 -21.94
CA GLU A 129 -5.73 -3.18 -22.22
C GLU A 129 -5.76 -2.33 -20.94
N ILE A 130 -6.57 -2.72 -19.95
CA ILE A 130 -6.64 -2.01 -18.66
C ILE A 130 -5.34 -2.22 -17.88
N LYS A 131 -4.80 -3.44 -17.87
CA LYS A 131 -3.53 -3.76 -17.21
C LYS A 131 -2.37 -2.93 -17.79
N GLU A 132 -2.26 -2.86 -19.10
CA GLU A 132 -1.23 -2.08 -19.80
C GLU A 132 -1.36 -0.57 -19.49
N LYS A 133 -2.57 -0.01 -19.55
CA LYS A 133 -2.79 1.41 -19.19
C LYS A 133 -2.48 1.71 -17.73
N ALA A 134 -2.76 0.78 -16.82
CA ALA A 134 -2.40 0.94 -15.41
C ALA A 134 -0.88 0.99 -15.24
N VAL A 135 -0.15 0.09 -15.90
CA VAL A 135 1.32 0.10 -15.92
C VAL A 135 1.88 1.38 -16.54
N GLU A 136 1.34 1.82 -17.68
CA GLU A 136 1.73 3.08 -18.34
C GLU A 136 1.55 4.28 -17.42
N TYR A 137 0.42 4.35 -16.70
CA TYR A 137 0.16 5.39 -15.73
C TYR A 137 1.24 5.41 -14.63
N MET A 138 1.57 4.24 -14.05
CA MET A 138 2.58 4.14 -13.00
C MET A 138 3.98 4.53 -13.51
N VAL A 139 4.35 4.07 -14.70
CA VAL A 139 5.64 4.40 -15.34
C VAL A 139 5.76 5.90 -15.59
N ALA A 140 4.67 6.57 -15.99
CA ALA A 140 4.65 8.03 -16.15
C ALA A 140 4.91 8.80 -14.85
N GLN A 141 4.73 8.16 -13.68
CA GLN A 141 5.03 8.74 -12.37
C GLN A 141 6.45 8.45 -11.87
N ALA A 142 7.31 7.78 -12.66
CA ALA A 142 8.67 7.47 -12.25
C ALA A 142 9.45 8.71 -11.78
N GLY A 143 10.18 8.58 -10.66
CA GLY A 143 10.82 9.69 -9.95
C GLY A 143 9.88 10.48 -9.03
N GLY A 144 8.59 10.13 -8.96
CA GLY A 144 7.61 10.74 -8.06
C GLY A 144 7.97 10.54 -6.59
N LEU A 145 7.62 11.52 -5.75
CA LEU A 145 7.95 11.52 -4.33
C LEU A 145 7.21 10.40 -3.58
N PHE A 146 7.97 9.60 -2.83
CA PHE A 146 7.42 8.60 -1.93
C PHE A 146 7.23 9.15 -0.51
N TYR A 147 6.13 8.75 0.13
CA TYR A 147 5.89 8.93 1.55
C TYR A 147 5.05 7.75 2.07
N PRO A 148 5.50 7.00 3.10
CA PRO A 148 4.82 5.78 3.56
C PRO A 148 3.32 6.00 3.87
N VAL A 149 2.99 7.16 4.43
CA VAL A 149 1.63 7.51 4.88
C VAL A 149 0.92 8.41 3.85
N ALA A 150 1.10 8.13 2.56
CA ALA A 150 0.36 8.77 1.48
C ALA A 150 -1.08 8.24 1.43
N PHE A 151 -2.04 9.05 1.88
CA PHE A 151 -3.47 8.74 1.83
C PHE A 151 -4.05 8.90 0.41
N LYS A 152 -5.21 8.30 0.15
CA LYS A 152 -5.91 8.32 -1.16
C LYS A 152 -5.96 9.71 -1.83
N PRO A 153 -6.30 10.81 -1.13
CA PRO A 153 -6.46 12.10 -1.80
C PRO A 153 -5.16 12.63 -2.44
N GLY A 154 -5.29 13.15 -3.67
CA GLY A 154 -4.25 13.87 -4.40
C GLY A 154 -3.19 12.96 -5.06
N GLU A 155 -2.41 13.54 -5.98
CA GLU A 155 -1.53 12.81 -6.91
C GLU A 155 -0.08 13.31 -6.90
N ARG A 156 0.35 13.92 -5.79
CA ARG A 156 1.70 14.52 -5.66
C ARG A 156 2.68 13.66 -4.89
N ILE A 157 2.15 12.73 -4.11
CA ILE A 157 2.91 11.91 -3.16
C ILE A 157 2.31 10.51 -3.19
N TRP A 158 3.20 9.53 -3.27
CA TRP A 158 2.87 8.13 -3.48
C TRP A 158 3.38 7.26 -2.33
N ASN A 159 2.76 6.10 -2.14
CA ASN A 159 3.38 4.95 -1.51
C ASN A 159 3.20 3.74 -2.44
N CYS A 160 3.73 2.58 -2.04
CA CYS A 160 3.73 1.37 -2.85
C CYS A 160 2.32 0.95 -3.29
N SER A 161 1.31 1.08 -2.42
CA SER A 161 -0.07 0.68 -2.68
C SER A 161 -0.92 1.76 -3.35
N LYS A 162 -0.84 3.03 -2.92
CA LYS A 162 -1.68 4.12 -3.42
C LYS A 162 -1.54 4.29 -4.93
N ILE A 163 -0.31 4.25 -5.45
CA ILE A 163 -0.08 4.42 -6.89
C ILE A 163 -0.69 3.28 -7.71
N ILE A 164 -0.62 2.04 -7.20
CA ILE A 164 -1.23 0.86 -7.82
C ILE A 164 -2.75 1.01 -7.83
N TRP A 165 -3.33 1.32 -6.67
CA TRP A 165 -4.78 1.54 -6.56
C TRP A 165 -5.25 2.64 -7.52
N LEU A 166 -4.60 3.79 -7.53
CA LEU A 166 -5.04 4.91 -8.36
C LEU A 166 -4.92 4.60 -9.87
N ALA A 167 -3.88 3.87 -10.28
CA ALA A 167 -3.69 3.44 -11.66
C ALA A 167 -4.88 2.61 -12.17
N TYR A 168 -5.37 1.68 -11.36
CA TYR A 168 -6.53 0.85 -11.68
C TYR A 168 -7.87 1.57 -11.47
N TYR A 169 -7.97 2.38 -10.41
CA TYR A 169 -9.17 3.13 -10.08
C TYR A 169 -9.57 4.11 -11.18
N ASN A 170 -8.58 4.80 -11.79
CA ASN A 170 -8.80 5.69 -12.92
C ASN A 170 -9.33 4.98 -14.18
N LEU A 171 -9.22 3.66 -14.22
CA LEU A 171 -9.72 2.79 -15.30
C LEU A 171 -11.00 2.03 -14.90
N GLY A 172 -11.60 2.38 -13.77
CA GLY A 172 -12.86 1.81 -13.29
C GLY A 172 -12.72 0.49 -12.51
N ILE A 173 -11.49 0.11 -12.12
CA ILE A 173 -11.23 -1.07 -11.28
C ILE A 173 -10.84 -0.58 -9.88
N ASP A 174 -11.78 -0.65 -8.94
CA ASP A 174 -11.49 -0.28 -7.55
C ASP A 174 -10.93 -1.48 -6.79
N LEU A 175 -9.60 -1.51 -6.63
CA LEU A 175 -8.92 -2.57 -5.90
C LEU A 175 -9.18 -2.51 -4.38
N ASP A 176 -9.63 -1.37 -3.84
CA ASP A 176 -9.91 -1.21 -2.42
C ASP A 176 -11.41 -1.34 -2.11
N PHE A 177 -11.76 -2.32 -1.30
CA PHE A 177 -13.14 -2.62 -0.90
C PHE A 177 -13.49 -2.15 0.53
N THR A 178 -12.56 -1.46 1.22
CA THR A 178 -12.67 -1.17 2.66
C THR A 178 -13.08 0.26 3.01
N ASP A 179 -13.24 1.13 2.01
CA ASP A 179 -13.52 2.58 2.14
C ASP A 179 -12.54 3.32 3.08
N ASP A 180 -11.35 2.76 3.33
CA ASP A 180 -10.34 3.39 4.19
C ASP A 180 -9.62 4.54 3.46
N ILE A 181 -9.03 5.47 4.21
CA ILE A 181 -8.28 6.62 3.68
C ILE A 181 -6.86 6.24 3.27
N TRP A 182 -6.36 5.14 3.83
CA TRP A 182 -5.05 4.57 3.57
C TRP A 182 -5.24 3.19 2.94
N ILE A 183 -4.34 2.77 2.07
CA ILE A 183 -4.40 1.48 1.39
C ILE A 183 -3.18 0.69 1.80
N ALA A 184 -3.38 -0.49 2.38
CA ALA A 184 -2.32 -1.42 2.71
C ALA A 184 -2.15 -2.43 1.57
N PRO A 185 -0.94 -3.01 1.39
CA PRO A 185 -0.72 -4.07 0.41
C PRO A 185 -1.71 -5.25 0.54
N ASP A 186 -2.06 -5.64 1.76
CA ASP A 186 -3.02 -6.71 2.08
C ASP A 186 -4.39 -6.52 1.40
N ILE A 187 -4.82 -5.28 1.17
CA ILE A 187 -6.10 -4.98 0.50
C ILE A 187 -6.14 -5.59 -0.91
N PHE A 188 -5.01 -5.64 -1.60
CA PHE A 188 -4.95 -6.24 -2.93
C PHE A 188 -5.12 -7.75 -2.88
N TYR A 189 -4.65 -8.41 -1.82
CA TYR A 189 -4.80 -9.86 -1.65
C TYR A 189 -6.27 -10.26 -1.51
N ASP A 190 -7.04 -9.47 -0.77
CA ASP A 190 -8.46 -9.73 -0.47
C ASP A 190 -9.42 -9.10 -1.51
N SER A 191 -8.89 -8.39 -2.51
CA SER A 191 -9.71 -7.64 -3.48
C SER A 191 -10.51 -8.59 -4.38
N PRO A 192 -11.82 -8.32 -4.61
CA PRO A 192 -12.64 -9.13 -5.52
C PRO A 192 -12.18 -9.07 -6.98
N TYR A 193 -11.33 -8.10 -7.32
CA TYR A 193 -10.73 -7.94 -8.64
C TYR A 193 -9.40 -8.67 -8.78
N THR A 194 -8.98 -9.48 -7.80
CA THR A 194 -7.73 -10.21 -7.87
C THR A 194 -7.91 -11.71 -7.64
N THR A 195 -6.96 -12.48 -8.14
CA THR A 195 -6.86 -13.92 -7.88
C THR A 195 -5.42 -14.25 -7.55
N VAL A 196 -5.18 -15.00 -6.48
CA VAL A 196 -3.83 -15.50 -6.16
C VAL A 196 -3.39 -16.50 -7.23
N ILE A 197 -2.32 -16.17 -7.96
CA ILE A 197 -1.66 -17.07 -8.93
C ILE A 197 -0.79 -18.06 -8.16
N ARG A 198 -0.02 -17.54 -7.21
CA ARG A 198 0.98 -18.28 -6.45
C ARG A 198 1.33 -17.51 -5.19
N GLU A 199 1.54 -18.22 -4.08
CA GLU A 199 2.11 -17.64 -2.87
C GLU A 199 3.14 -18.60 -2.25
N LYS A 200 4.08 -18.05 -1.50
CA LYS A 200 5.05 -18.80 -0.70
C LYS A 200 5.35 -18.06 0.59
N SER A 201 5.63 -18.82 1.63
CA SER A 201 6.18 -18.34 2.89
C SER A 201 7.52 -19.04 3.13
N TYR A 202 8.49 -18.31 3.68
CA TYR A 202 9.78 -18.85 4.07
C TYR A 202 9.58 -19.78 5.26
N GLU A 203 9.82 -21.06 5.05
CA GLU A 203 9.89 -22.04 6.12
C GLU A 203 11.32 -22.00 6.71
N ASN A 204 11.44 -21.60 7.98
CA ASN A 204 12.69 -21.73 8.73
C ASN A 204 13.07 -23.22 8.76
N SER A 205 13.99 -23.65 7.90
CA SER A 205 14.61 -24.97 7.96
C SER A 205 15.69 -25.03 9.03
#